data_AF-A0A935BE70-F1
#
_entry.id   AF-A0A935BE70-F1
#
_cell.length_a   1.000
_cell.length_b   1.000
_cell.length_c   1.000
_cell.angle_alpha   90.00
_cell.angle_beta   90.00
_cell.angle_gamma   90.00
#
_symmetry.space_group_name_H-M   'P 1'
#
loop_
_entity.id
_entity.type
_entity.pdbx_description
1 polymer ?
#
loop_
_entity_poly.entity_id
_entity_poly.type
_entity_poly.pdbx_seq_one_letter_code
_entity_poly.pdbx_strand_id
1 'polypeptide(L)'
;MHREAPDRYARDNAIEGLTPHKTIDERVQRDKRFHKLVPGLYTLVSTLDDLPAELNPKTQTPEQRETLTHISMQALLLQLGQFYQYQTYTPDRIKKYVNQKLEDFASLSEFPKFTHERIVTRTRNIDVSWFNERGFPSRVFEVENSTDMKNGLSKFMELVDFKTSMFIVRRNVKMSSEISLKTDIQAN
;
A
#
# COMPACT_ATOMS: atom_id res chain seq x y z
N MET A 1 -10.23 6.28 22.97
CA MET A 1 -11.11 7.46 23.00
C MET A 1 -11.70 7.82 21.61
N HIS A 2 -11.90 6.84 20.70
CA HIS A 2 -12.53 7.06 19.39
C HIS A 2 -13.68 6.06 19.19
N ARG A 3 -14.87 6.37 19.71
CA ARG A 3 -16.09 5.58 19.44
C ARG A 3 -17.31 6.39 18.98
N GLU A 4 -17.23 7.72 18.88
CA GLU A 4 -18.45 8.53 18.66
C GLU A 4 -18.39 9.51 17.48
N ALA A 5 -17.36 9.48 16.64
CA ALA A 5 -17.24 10.45 15.55
C ALA A 5 -17.95 10.15 14.20
N PRO A 6 -18.48 8.95 13.84
CA PRO A 6 -19.03 8.77 12.49
C PRO A 6 -20.54 9.06 12.34
N ASP A 7 -21.34 8.91 13.40
CA ASP A 7 -22.79 8.69 13.23
C ASP A 7 -23.62 9.95 12.98
N ARG A 8 -23.17 11.14 13.41
CA ARG A 8 -23.92 12.38 13.20
C ARG A 8 -23.83 12.90 11.77
N TYR A 9 -22.67 12.81 11.12
CA TYR A 9 -22.47 13.35 9.77
C TYR A 9 -23.20 12.54 8.68
N ALA A 10 -23.33 11.22 8.89
CA ALA A 10 -23.98 10.31 7.93
C ALA A 10 -25.52 10.37 7.98
N ARG A 11 -26.13 10.82 9.09
CA ARG A 11 -27.59 10.85 9.26
C ARG A 11 -28.24 12.10 8.66
N ASP A 12 -27.54 13.22 8.63
CA ASP A 12 -28.12 14.51 8.23
C ASP A 12 -27.96 14.84 6.73
N ASN A 13 -27.11 14.11 6.01
CA ASN A 13 -26.88 14.35 4.59
C ASN A 13 -26.95 13.03 3.81
N ALA A 14 -27.89 12.92 2.87
CA ALA A 14 -28.00 11.82 1.92
C ALA A 14 -26.81 11.78 0.94
N ILE A 15 -25.61 11.50 1.45
CA ILE A 15 -24.34 11.59 0.72
C ILE A 15 -24.06 10.24 0.05
N GLU A 16 -24.49 10.06 -1.21
CA GLU A 16 -24.31 8.81 -1.98
C GLU A 16 -22.93 8.66 -2.64
N GLY A 17 -22.15 7.64 -2.29
CA GLY A 17 -20.84 7.37 -2.90
C GLY A 17 -20.10 6.19 -2.25
N LEU A 18 -18.92 5.82 -2.76
CA LEU A 18 -18.22 4.58 -2.37
C LEU A 18 -17.70 4.60 -0.92
N THR A 19 -17.38 5.77 -0.36
CA THR A 19 -16.88 5.91 1.03
C THR A 19 -17.50 7.11 1.77
N PRO A 20 -18.82 7.11 2.03
CA PRO A 20 -19.56 8.28 2.57
C PRO A 20 -19.05 8.79 3.93
N HIS A 21 -18.43 7.90 4.71
CA HIS A 21 -17.92 8.16 6.05
C HIS A 21 -16.45 8.62 6.07
N LYS A 22 -15.76 8.66 4.92
CA LYS A 22 -14.38 9.13 4.80
C LYS A 22 -14.36 10.49 4.11
N THR A 23 -14.57 11.55 4.88
CA THR A 23 -14.81 12.91 4.37
C THR A 23 -13.80 13.41 3.34
N ILE A 24 -12.51 13.07 3.49
CA ILE A 24 -11.48 13.48 2.52
C ILE A 24 -11.56 12.62 1.24
N ASP A 25 -11.55 11.29 1.38
CA ASP A 25 -11.61 10.36 0.24
C ASP A 25 -12.89 10.56 -0.60
N GLU A 26 -14.03 10.72 0.07
CA GLU A 26 -15.30 11.06 -0.55
C GLU A 26 -15.19 12.35 -1.35
N ARG A 27 -14.65 13.41 -0.73
CA ARG A 27 -14.57 14.72 -1.36
C ARG A 27 -13.70 14.69 -2.61
N VAL A 28 -12.50 14.11 -2.54
CA VAL A 28 -11.56 14.07 -3.69
C VAL A 28 -12.04 13.15 -4.81
N GLN A 29 -12.92 12.19 -4.52
CA GLN A 29 -13.50 11.31 -5.53
C GLN A 29 -14.68 11.95 -6.27
N ARG A 30 -15.50 12.79 -5.61
CA ARG A 30 -16.68 13.41 -6.23
C ARG A 30 -16.40 14.75 -6.89
N ASP A 31 -15.47 15.51 -6.33
CA ASP A 31 -15.17 16.85 -6.81
C ASP A 31 -14.32 16.79 -8.09
N LYS A 32 -14.93 17.19 -9.21
CA LYS A 32 -14.32 17.17 -10.55
C LYS A 32 -13.05 18.01 -10.68
N ARG A 33 -12.74 18.86 -9.69
CA ARG A 33 -11.48 19.62 -9.66
C ARG A 33 -10.29 18.74 -9.32
N PHE A 34 -10.50 17.54 -8.78
CA PHE A 34 -9.42 16.59 -8.48
C PHE A 34 -9.30 15.52 -9.56
N HIS A 35 -8.05 15.19 -9.89
CA HIS A 35 -7.71 14.06 -10.72
C HIS A 35 -6.90 13.06 -9.92
N LYS A 36 -7.30 11.79 -9.94
CA LYS A 36 -6.57 10.71 -9.26
C LYS A 36 -5.36 10.27 -10.09
N LEU A 37 -4.16 10.37 -9.51
CA LEU A 37 -2.93 9.89 -10.14
C LEU A 37 -2.74 8.40 -9.87
N VAL A 38 -2.65 8.04 -8.58
CA VAL A 38 -2.46 6.69 -8.05
C VAL A 38 -3.24 6.52 -6.74
N PRO A 39 -3.35 5.32 -6.13
CA PRO A 39 -4.01 5.16 -4.84
C PRO A 39 -3.48 6.14 -3.79
N GLY A 40 -4.38 6.88 -3.14
CA GLY A 40 -4.01 7.89 -2.13
C GLY A 40 -3.42 9.21 -2.66
N LEU A 41 -3.12 9.32 -3.96
CA LEU A 41 -2.53 10.53 -4.55
C LEU A 41 -3.45 11.17 -5.59
N TYR A 42 -3.79 12.43 -5.32
CA TYR A 42 -4.66 13.25 -6.15
C TYR A 42 -3.94 14.57 -6.47
N THR A 43 -4.26 15.15 -7.62
CA THR A 43 -3.83 16.49 -8.03
C THR A 43 -5.04 17.34 -8.40
N LEU A 44 -4.86 18.64 -8.57
CA LEU A 44 -5.87 19.48 -9.18
C LEU A 44 -5.83 19.31 -10.71
N VAL A 45 -7.01 19.28 -11.35
CA VAL A 45 -7.11 19.22 -12.81
C VAL A 45 -6.37 20.39 -13.46
N SER A 46 -6.43 21.58 -12.84
CA SER A 46 -5.75 22.78 -13.32
C SER A 46 -4.22 22.70 -13.31
N THR A 47 -3.63 21.76 -12.57
CA THR A 47 -2.18 21.60 -12.43
C THR A 47 -1.65 20.38 -13.18
N LEU A 48 -2.47 19.69 -13.96
CA LEU A 48 -2.07 18.47 -14.67
C LEU A 48 -0.93 18.71 -15.67
N ASP A 49 -0.92 19.88 -16.32
CA ASP A 49 0.08 20.22 -17.33
C ASP A 49 1.44 20.61 -16.71
N ASP A 50 1.45 20.95 -15.42
CA ASP A 50 2.66 21.31 -14.67
C ASP A 50 3.30 20.11 -13.95
N LEU A 51 2.67 18.93 -14.00
CA LEU A 51 3.19 17.74 -13.32
C LEU A 51 4.49 17.24 -13.98
N PRO A 52 5.44 16.73 -13.18
CA PRO A 52 6.55 15.95 -13.71
C PRO A 52 6.05 14.83 -14.62
N ALA A 53 6.77 14.56 -15.72
CA ALA A 53 6.37 13.54 -16.70
C ALA A 53 6.15 12.14 -16.09
N GLU A 54 6.87 11.84 -15.02
CA GLU A 54 6.75 10.59 -14.25
C GLU A 54 5.45 10.47 -13.44
N LEU A 55 4.74 11.56 -13.17
CA LEU A 55 3.44 11.60 -12.48
C LEU A 55 2.30 12.00 -13.41
N ASN A 56 2.59 12.57 -14.58
CA ASN A 56 1.59 13.11 -15.48
C ASN A 56 0.91 11.98 -16.27
N PRO A 57 -0.40 11.75 -16.09
CA PRO A 57 -1.12 10.67 -16.75
C PRO A 57 -1.21 10.83 -18.27
N LYS A 58 -0.96 12.03 -18.82
CA LYS A 58 -0.95 12.28 -20.26
C LYS A 58 0.33 11.79 -20.95
N THR A 59 1.42 11.66 -20.20
CA THR A 59 2.74 11.29 -20.75
C THR A 59 3.14 9.85 -20.45
N GLN A 60 2.47 9.20 -19.51
CA GLN A 60 2.79 7.83 -19.07
C GLN A 60 2.25 6.76 -20.03
N THR A 61 3.06 5.73 -20.29
CA THR A 61 2.58 4.47 -20.87
C THR A 61 1.80 3.65 -19.83
N PRO A 62 0.98 2.66 -20.24
CA PRO A 62 0.31 1.75 -19.31
C PRO A 62 1.26 1.08 -18.30
N GLU A 63 2.44 0.65 -18.76
CA GLU A 63 3.46 -0.02 -17.96
C GLU A 63 4.09 0.93 -16.94
N GLN A 64 4.34 2.20 -17.34
CA GLN A 64 4.84 3.23 -16.42
C GLN A 64 3.81 3.54 -15.33
N ARG A 65 2.51 3.59 -15.69
CA ARG A 65 1.42 3.82 -14.74
C ARG A 65 1.26 2.68 -13.76
N GLU A 66 1.41 1.45 -14.23
CA GLU A 66 1.38 0.25 -13.39
C GLU A 66 2.57 0.21 -12.43
N THR A 67 3.77 0.53 -12.92
CA THR A 67 4.98 0.68 -12.11
C THR A 67 4.82 1.76 -11.04
N LEU A 68 4.30 2.93 -11.40
CA LEU A 68 4.03 4.00 -10.43
C LEU A 68 2.98 3.58 -9.40
N THR A 69 1.95 2.83 -9.82
CA THR A 69 0.94 2.29 -8.92
C THR A 69 1.56 1.34 -7.90
N HIS A 70 2.42 0.41 -8.32
CA HIS A 70 3.15 -0.51 -7.43
C HIS A 70 3.98 0.24 -6.40
N ILE A 71 4.80 1.19 -6.87
CA ILE A 71 5.64 2.03 -6.00
C ILE A 71 4.79 2.83 -5.02
N SER A 72 3.69 3.42 -5.47
CA SER A 72 2.79 4.21 -4.61
C SER A 72 2.13 3.38 -3.52
N MET A 73 1.75 2.13 -3.82
CA MET A 73 1.19 1.22 -2.82
C MET A 73 2.23 0.82 -1.78
N GLN A 74 3.47 0.54 -2.19
CA GLN A 74 4.55 0.28 -1.25
C GLN A 74 4.80 1.48 -0.33
N ALA A 75 4.90 2.70 -0.88
CA ALA A 75 5.09 3.91 -0.09
C ALA A 75 3.97 4.12 0.94
N LEU A 76 2.71 3.92 0.53
CA LEU A 76 1.56 4.01 1.43
C LEU A 76 1.63 2.95 2.54
N LEU A 77 1.96 1.70 2.21
CA LEU A 77 2.09 0.63 3.20
C LEU A 77 3.23 0.89 4.20
N LEU A 78 4.36 1.43 3.74
CA LEU A 78 5.46 1.81 4.63
C LEU A 78 5.03 2.91 5.61
N GLN A 79 4.35 3.95 5.12
CA GLN A 79 3.84 5.05 5.96
C GLN A 79 2.77 4.56 6.95
N LEU A 80 1.84 3.70 6.52
CA LEU A 80 0.84 3.12 7.40
C LEU A 80 1.46 2.24 8.48
N GLY A 81 2.47 1.44 8.15
CA GLY A 81 3.17 0.62 9.14
C GLY A 81 3.79 1.47 10.24
N GLN A 82 4.48 2.55 9.87
CA GLN A 82 5.03 3.51 10.82
C GLN A 82 3.95 4.20 11.67
N PHE A 83 2.84 4.62 11.04
CA PHE A 83 1.70 5.20 11.75
C PHE A 83 1.16 4.25 12.82
N TYR A 84 1.06 2.95 12.50
CA TYR A 84 0.67 1.90 13.44
C TYR A 84 1.81 1.40 14.35
N GLN A 85 2.94 2.11 14.43
CA GLN A 85 4.09 1.82 15.30
C GLN A 85 4.79 0.48 15.01
N TYR A 86 4.71 -0.01 13.76
CA TYR A 86 5.55 -1.10 13.29
C TYR A 86 6.88 -0.57 12.76
N GLN A 87 7.91 -1.40 12.84
CA GLN A 87 9.12 -1.19 12.06
C GLN A 87 8.88 -1.68 10.62
N THR A 88 9.31 -0.95 9.60
CA THR A 88 8.97 -1.22 8.21
C THR A 88 10.20 -1.37 7.33
N TYR A 89 10.12 -2.28 6.36
CA TYR A 89 11.18 -2.59 5.40
C TYR A 89 10.60 -2.80 4.00
N THR A 90 11.38 -2.44 2.98
CA THR A 90 11.19 -2.83 1.58
C THR A 90 12.53 -3.17 0.92
N PRO A 91 12.60 -4.17 0.03
CA PRO A 91 13.77 -4.40 -0.82
C PRO A 91 13.92 -3.34 -1.94
N ASP A 92 12.84 -2.64 -2.30
CA ASP A 92 12.78 -1.68 -3.42
C ASP A 92 13.31 -0.28 -3.06
N ARG A 93 14.36 -0.25 -2.24
CA ARG A 93 14.91 0.95 -1.56
C ARG A 93 15.12 2.17 -2.46
N ILE A 94 15.59 1.97 -3.69
CA ILE A 94 16.00 3.04 -4.60
C ILE A 94 14.84 3.57 -5.45
N LYS A 95 13.71 2.85 -5.53
CA LYS A 95 12.53 3.29 -6.31
C LYS A 95 11.99 4.59 -5.72
N LYS A 96 11.51 5.49 -6.57
CA LYS A 96 11.07 6.84 -6.16
C LYS A 96 9.56 6.99 -6.16
N TYR A 97 9.03 7.53 -5.07
CA TYR A 97 7.65 8.01 -4.91
C TYR A 97 7.67 9.50 -4.60
N VAL A 98 7.13 10.34 -5.49
CA VAL A 98 7.02 11.80 -5.31
C VAL A 98 8.35 12.42 -4.86
N ASN A 99 9.39 12.26 -5.69
CA ASN A 99 10.78 12.75 -5.46
C ASN A 99 11.54 12.16 -4.26
N GLN A 100 10.93 11.28 -3.46
CA GLN A 100 11.58 10.59 -2.35
C GLN A 100 11.79 9.12 -2.67
N LYS A 101 12.83 8.50 -2.13
CA LYS A 101 13.05 7.06 -2.31
C LYS A 101 12.18 6.27 -1.34
N LEU A 102 11.89 5.01 -1.66
CA LEU A 102 11.15 4.14 -0.75
C LEU A 102 11.90 3.89 0.56
N GLU A 103 13.23 3.88 0.55
CA GLU A 103 14.02 3.79 1.78
C GLU A 103 13.80 4.96 2.74
N ASP A 104 13.44 6.15 2.24
CA ASP A 104 13.15 7.32 3.08
C ASP A 104 11.83 7.15 3.85
N PHE A 105 10.95 6.26 3.38
CA PHE A 105 9.70 5.89 4.06
C PHE A 105 9.82 4.60 4.89
N ALA A 106 10.93 3.87 4.81
CA ALA A 106 11.15 2.66 5.59
C ALA A 106 11.85 3.00 6.91
N SER A 107 11.46 2.36 8.01
CA SER A 107 12.16 2.57 9.29
C SER A 107 13.40 1.69 9.46
N LEU A 108 13.53 0.63 8.64
CA LEU A 108 14.63 -0.32 8.67
C LEU A 108 15.42 -0.27 7.36
N SER A 109 16.74 -0.08 7.47
CA SER A 109 17.66 -0.14 6.34
C SER A 109 18.06 -1.58 5.95
N GLU A 110 17.92 -2.52 6.89
CA GLU A 110 18.25 -3.93 6.73
C GLU A 110 17.10 -4.82 7.17
N PHE A 111 16.98 -5.99 6.54
CA PHE A 111 15.97 -6.98 6.90
C PHE A 111 16.37 -7.71 8.19
N PRO A 112 15.52 -7.75 9.23
CA PRO A 112 15.82 -8.43 10.49
C PRO A 112 16.18 -9.92 10.34
N LYS A 113 17.20 -10.37 11.08
CA LYS A 113 17.64 -11.76 11.13
C LYS A 113 16.88 -12.55 12.21
N PHE A 114 15.57 -12.72 12.03
CA PHE A 114 14.68 -13.29 13.05
C PHE A 114 14.67 -14.83 13.11
N THR A 115 15.36 -15.52 12.18
CA THR A 115 15.39 -16.99 12.07
C THR A 115 16.58 -17.45 11.20
N HIS A 116 16.58 -18.72 10.78
CA HIS A 116 17.56 -19.31 9.86
C HIS A 116 17.74 -18.51 8.57
N GLU A 117 18.98 -18.43 8.11
CA GLU A 117 19.38 -17.67 6.92
C GLU A 117 18.61 -18.06 5.66
N ARG A 118 18.27 -19.34 5.49
CA ARG A 118 17.47 -19.82 4.35
C ARG A 118 16.10 -19.15 4.28
N ILE A 119 15.42 -18.98 5.42
CA ILE A 119 14.11 -18.33 5.50
C ILE A 119 14.28 -16.83 5.27
N VAL A 120 15.22 -16.20 5.99
CA VAL A 120 15.54 -14.76 5.86
C VAL A 120 15.82 -14.38 4.41
N THR A 121 16.63 -15.16 3.70
CA THR A 121 16.99 -14.92 2.29
C THR A 121 15.79 -15.00 1.34
N ARG A 122 14.82 -15.86 1.63
CA ARG A 122 13.62 -16.00 0.80
C ARG A 122 12.60 -14.90 1.10
N THR A 123 12.43 -14.52 2.37
CA THR A 123 11.43 -13.54 2.80
C THR A 123 11.88 -12.10 2.61
N ARG A 124 13.19 -11.81 2.52
CA ARG A 124 13.70 -10.43 2.34
C ARG A 124 13.24 -9.75 1.05
N ASN A 125 12.77 -10.52 0.07
CA ASN A 125 12.32 -10.04 -1.22
C ASN A 125 10.78 -9.85 -1.27
N ILE A 126 10.09 -9.85 -0.13
CA ILE A 126 8.69 -9.46 -0.06
C ILE A 126 8.60 -7.93 -0.16
N ASP A 127 7.70 -7.40 -0.99
CA ASP A 127 7.63 -5.98 -1.35
C ASP A 127 7.60 -5.04 -0.13
N VAL A 128 6.76 -5.35 0.87
CA VAL A 128 6.74 -4.60 2.14
C VAL A 128 6.60 -5.57 3.31
N SER A 129 7.44 -5.38 4.33
CA SER A 129 7.40 -6.15 5.58
C SER A 129 7.29 -5.22 6.77
N TRP A 130 6.39 -5.54 7.70
CA TRP A 130 6.24 -4.88 8.98
C TRP A 130 6.66 -5.82 10.10
N PHE A 131 7.51 -5.33 10.99
CA PHE A 131 8.06 -6.04 12.13
C PHE A 131 7.52 -5.45 13.43
N ASN A 132 7.29 -6.32 14.40
CA ASN A 132 7.01 -5.88 15.77
C ASN A 132 8.29 -5.40 16.47
N GLU A 133 8.15 -4.86 17.67
CA GLU A 133 9.27 -4.36 18.49
C GLU A 133 10.37 -5.39 18.78
N ARG A 134 10.03 -6.69 18.73
CA ARG A 134 10.98 -7.80 18.93
C ARG A 134 11.73 -8.20 17.65
N GLY A 135 11.47 -7.51 16.53
CA GLY A 135 12.09 -7.79 15.23
C GLY A 135 11.51 -8.99 14.49
N PHE A 136 10.35 -9.53 14.90
CA PHE A 136 9.66 -10.60 14.18
C PHE A 136 8.67 -10.02 13.15
N PRO A 137 8.53 -10.65 11.97
CA PRO A 137 7.54 -10.23 10.98
C PRO A 137 6.14 -10.34 11.61
N SER A 138 5.39 -9.24 11.58
CA SER A 138 4.01 -9.20 12.04
C SER A 138 3.05 -9.18 10.86
N ARG A 139 3.38 -8.43 9.80
CA ARG A 139 2.58 -8.33 8.59
C ARG A 139 3.48 -8.25 7.38
N VAL A 140 3.11 -8.92 6.30
CA VAL A 140 3.86 -8.89 5.04
C VAL A 140 2.90 -8.67 3.87
N PHE A 141 3.35 -7.93 2.87
CA PHE A 141 2.54 -7.47 1.75
C PHE A 141 3.26 -7.74 0.43
N GLU A 142 2.61 -8.48 -0.45
CA GLU A 142 2.99 -8.59 -1.87
C GLU A 142 2.07 -7.65 -2.66
N VAL A 143 2.64 -6.66 -3.34
CA VAL A 143 1.91 -5.71 -4.17
C VAL A 143 1.89 -6.28 -5.58
N GLU A 144 0.75 -6.80 -5.99
CA GLU A 144 0.67 -7.60 -7.21
C GLU A 144 0.15 -6.77 -8.39
N ASN A 145 0.96 -6.74 -9.45
CA ASN A 145 0.71 -6.08 -10.72
C ASN A 145 0.20 -7.05 -11.80
N SER A 146 0.71 -8.29 -11.81
CA SER A 146 0.35 -9.32 -12.78
C SER A 146 -0.14 -10.61 -12.11
N THR A 147 -0.76 -11.49 -12.88
CA THR A 147 -1.46 -12.71 -12.42
C THR A 147 -0.58 -13.82 -11.82
N ASP A 148 0.74 -13.63 -11.62
CA ASP A 148 1.65 -14.68 -11.14
C ASP A 148 1.74 -14.78 -9.61
N MET A 149 0.60 -15.11 -9.01
CA MET A 149 0.39 -15.30 -7.59
C MET A 149 1.30 -16.40 -6.97
N LYS A 150 1.82 -17.32 -7.80
CA LYS A 150 2.60 -18.48 -7.33
C LYS A 150 3.92 -18.06 -6.67
N ASN A 151 4.58 -17.06 -7.24
CA ASN A 151 5.87 -16.58 -6.72
C ASN A 151 5.71 -15.90 -5.35
N GLY A 152 4.69 -15.05 -5.18
CA GLY A 152 4.37 -14.42 -3.89
C GLY A 152 3.98 -15.43 -2.81
N LEU A 153 3.11 -16.39 -3.14
CA LEU A 153 2.67 -17.44 -2.21
C LEU A 153 3.84 -18.30 -1.71
N SER A 154 4.84 -18.58 -2.55
CA SER A 154 5.99 -19.38 -2.13
C SER A 154 6.84 -18.73 -1.03
N LYS A 155 6.87 -17.39 -0.96
CA LYS A 155 7.56 -16.65 0.11
C LYS A 155 6.77 -16.69 1.41
N PHE A 156 5.44 -16.68 1.32
CA PHE A 156 4.53 -16.79 2.46
C PHE A 156 4.64 -18.15 3.15
N MET A 157 4.87 -19.22 2.38
CA MET A 157 5.10 -20.55 2.94
C MET A 157 6.30 -20.62 3.89
N GLU A 158 7.31 -19.75 3.74
CA GLU A 158 8.46 -19.70 4.66
C GLU A 158 8.11 -19.05 6.02
N LEU A 159 6.94 -18.42 6.13
CA LEU A 159 6.50 -17.66 7.30
C LEU A 159 5.36 -18.32 8.08
N VAL A 160 4.96 -19.53 7.71
CA VAL A 160 3.80 -20.25 8.31
C VAL A 160 4.02 -20.61 9.78
N ASP A 161 5.28 -20.83 10.18
CA ASP A 161 5.64 -21.11 11.57
C ASP A 161 5.66 -19.84 12.45
N PHE A 162 5.39 -18.67 11.88
CA PHE A 162 5.38 -17.39 12.57
C PHE A 162 3.96 -16.83 12.67
N LYS A 163 3.72 -16.04 13.73
CA LYS A 163 2.47 -15.27 13.88
C LYS A 163 2.47 -14.04 12.95
N THR A 164 2.44 -14.29 11.65
CA THR A 164 2.52 -13.28 10.58
C THR A 164 1.21 -13.24 9.80
N SER A 165 0.64 -12.05 9.62
CA SER A 165 -0.47 -11.87 8.67
C SER A 165 0.08 -11.57 7.28
N MET A 166 -0.42 -12.28 6.26
CA MET A 166 0.04 -12.18 4.89
C MET A 166 -1.04 -11.54 4.02
N PHE A 167 -0.64 -10.57 3.19
CA PHE A 167 -1.56 -9.81 2.35
C PHE A 167 -1.09 -9.77 0.92
N ILE A 168 -2.02 -9.99 0.00
CA ILE A 168 -1.85 -9.66 -1.42
C ILE A 168 -2.62 -8.37 -1.66
N VAL A 169 -1.90 -7.34 -2.09
CA VAL A 169 -2.45 -6.00 -2.35
C VAL A 169 -2.55 -5.81 -3.85
N ARG A 170 -3.78 -5.63 -4.34
CA ARG A 170 -4.07 -5.43 -5.77
C ARG A 170 -4.89 -4.18 -6.00
N ARG A 171 -4.70 -3.56 -7.17
CA ARG A 171 -5.60 -2.53 -7.68
C ARG A 171 -6.90 -3.19 -8.12
N ASN A 172 -8.01 -2.86 -7.47
CA ASN A 172 -9.32 -3.31 -7.92
C ASN A 172 -9.77 -2.47 -9.13
N VAL A 173 -10.04 -3.11 -10.27
CA VAL A 173 -10.43 -2.42 -11.53
C VAL A 173 -11.95 -2.22 -11.62
N LYS A 174 -12.76 -3.06 -10.96
CA LYS A 174 -14.24 -2.99 -11.00
C LYS A 174 -14.86 -2.03 -9.98
N MET A 175 -14.11 -1.67 -8.94
CA MET A 175 -14.49 -0.68 -7.93
C MET A 175 -13.43 0.39 -8.01
N SER A 176 -13.75 1.55 -8.56
CA SER A 176 -12.83 2.69 -8.48
C SER A 176 -12.48 2.92 -7.02
N SER A 177 -11.23 2.62 -6.64
CA SER A 177 -10.55 3.07 -5.41
C SER A 177 -10.70 2.32 -4.08
N GLU A 178 -10.59 0.99 -4.05
CA GLU A 178 -10.28 0.28 -2.79
C GLU A 178 -9.06 -0.64 -2.88
N ILE A 179 -8.22 -0.60 -1.83
CA ILE A 179 -7.25 -1.66 -1.52
C ILE A 179 -8.05 -2.79 -0.90
N SER A 180 -8.14 -3.92 -1.60
CA SER A 180 -8.75 -5.12 -1.04
C SER A 180 -7.64 -5.94 -0.37
N LEU A 181 -7.66 -6.03 0.96
CA LEU A 181 -6.83 -6.96 1.72
C LEU A 181 -7.57 -8.29 1.78
N LYS A 182 -7.23 -9.25 0.92
CA LYS A 182 -7.69 -10.62 1.10
C LYS A 182 -6.86 -11.26 2.20
N THR A 183 -7.53 -11.64 3.29
CA THR A 183 -6.96 -12.42 4.38
C THR A 183 -7.47 -13.84 4.21
N ASP A 184 -6.67 -14.71 3.62
CA ASP A 184 -6.92 -16.14 3.63
C ASP A 184 -5.55 -16.82 3.65
N ILE A 185 -5.13 -17.20 4.86
CA ILE A 185 -4.42 -18.44 5.24
C ILE A 185 -4.26 -18.30 6.75
N GLN A 186 -5.23 -18.81 7.51
CA GLN A 186 -4.95 -19.24 8.88
C GLN A 186 -4.39 -20.65 8.76
N ALA A 187 -3.08 -20.80 8.96
CA ALA A 187 -2.53 -22.11 9.28
C ALA A 187 -2.85 -22.39 10.75
N ASN A 188 -3.55 -23.49 11.00
CA ASN A 188 -3.83 -24.03 12.34
C ASN A 188 -2.54 -24.38 13.09
#